data_AF-A0A7Z9QRL7-F1
#
_entry.id   AF-A0A7Z9QRL7-F1
#
_cell.length_a   1.000
_cell.length_b   1.000
_cell.length_c   1.000
_cell.angle_alpha   90.00
_cell.angle_beta   90.00
_cell.angle_gamma   90.00
#
_symmetry.space_group_name_H-M   'P 1'
#
loop_
_entity.id
_entity.type
_entity.pdbx_description
1 polymer ?
#
loop_
_entity_poly.entity_id
_entity_poly.type
_entity_poly.pdbx_seq_one_letter_code
_entity_poly.pdbx_strand_id
1 'polypeptide(L)'
;MFNNKVSVICTIICSLLLISIPGLTWDRAIEAEKADKIEAPMIVSDDAKASGGKFIWMEGKPATGGGGKGWAEFIINLPKAGTYALWGKVLAWDGNSDSLWVTWQPADPNEDGKPHRMYSSVGV
;
A
#
# COMPACT_ATOMS: atom_id res chain seq x y z
N MET A 1 2.18 -8.74 52.92
CA MET A 1 0.97 -8.90 52.08
C MET A 1 1.20 -8.15 50.78
N PHE A 2 1.63 -8.85 49.72
CA PHE A 2 1.77 -8.26 48.39
C PHE A 2 0.50 -8.60 47.59
N ASN A 3 -0.11 -7.59 46.97
CA ASN A 3 -1.41 -7.69 46.31
C ASN A 3 -1.30 -8.50 45.01
N ASN A 4 -1.70 -9.78 45.07
CA ASN A 4 -1.69 -10.75 43.96
C ASN A 4 -2.63 -10.44 42.77
N LYS A 5 -3.29 -9.28 42.75
CA LYS A 5 -4.24 -8.91 41.68
C LYS A 5 -3.56 -8.21 40.49
N VAL A 6 -2.43 -7.53 40.71
CA VAL A 6 -1.71 -6.81 39.64
C VAL A 6 -0.90 -7.76 38.75
N SER A 7 -0.41 -8.87 39.32
CA SER A 7 0.42 -9.85 38.60
C SER A 7 -0.35 -10.68 37.57
N VAL A 8 -1.67 -10.88 37.74
CA VAL A 8 -2.48 -11.73 36.84
C VAL A 8 -2.95 -10.95 35.60
N ILE A 9 -3.12 -9.64 35.73
CA ILE A 9 -3.59 -8.76 34.64
C ILE A 9 -2.49 -8.57 33.58
N CYS A 10 -1.21 -8.53 34.00
CA CYS A 10 -0.08 -8.32 33.10
C CYS A 10 0.20 -9.56 32.22
N THR A 11 -0.02 -10.78 32.74
CA THR A 11 0.17 -12.02 31.99
C THR A 11 -0.90 -12.23 30.91
N ILE A 12 -2.13 -11.76 31.11
CA ILE A 12 -3.22 -11.85 30.12
C ILE A 12 -2.97 -10.91 28.94
N ILE A 13 -2.45 -9.71 29.18
CA ILE A 13 -2.09 -8.76 28.10
C ILE A 13 -0.90 -9.30 27.29
N CYS A 14 0.05 -9.98 27.93
CA CYS A 14 1.21 -10.54 27.24
C CYS A 14 0.89 -11.81 26.42
N SER A 15 -0.16 -12.56 26.79
CA SER A 15 -0.58 -13.79 26.10
C SER A 15 -1.59 -13.56 24.98
N LEU A 16 -2.28 -12.41 24.94
CA LEU A 16 -3.14 -12.04 23.79
C LEU A 16 -2.36 -11.57 22.55
N LEU A 17 -1.06 -11.26 22.68
CA LEU A 17 -0.22 -10.74 21.59
C LEU A 17 0.38 -11.82 20.67
N LEU A 18 0.09 -13.11 20.89
CA LEU A 18 0.68 -14.22 20.14
C LEU A 18 -0.33 -15.11 19.40
N ILE A 19 -1.59 -14.71 19.29
CA ILE A 19 -2.56 -15.43 18.44
C ILE A 19 -2.30 -15.01 16.99
N SER A 20 -1.33 -15.67 16.34
CA SER A 20 -1.23 -15.69 14.89
C SER A 20 -2.42 -16.49 14.38
N ILE A 21 -3.51 -15.81 14.00
CA ILE A 21 -4.69 -16.44 13.39
C ILE A 21 -4.32 -16.81 11.94
N PRO A 22 -4.09 -18.11 11.63
CA PRO A 22 -3.83 -18.50 10.25
C PRO A 22 -5.17 -18.47 9.50
N GLY A 23 -5.30 -17.56 8.53
CA GLY A 23 -6.50 -17.43 7.70
C GLY A 23 -7.08 -16.03 7.60
N LEU A 24 -6.51 -15.03 8.29
CA LEU A 24 -6.74 -13.65 7.88
C LEU A 24 -6.07 -13.45 6.52
N THR A 25 -6.84 -13.15 5.48
CA THR A 25 -6.29 -12.61 4.24
C THR A 25 -5.58 -11.31 4.64
N TRP A 26 -4.24 -11.30 4.57
CA TRP A 26 -3.45 -10.13 4.92
C TRP A 26 -3.60 -9.10 3.81
N ASP A 27 -4.72 -8.39 3.82
CA ASP A 27 -4.82 -7.11 3.13
C ASP A 27 -3.90 -6.16 3.90
N ARG A 28 -2.61 -6.18 3.56
CA ARG A 28 -1.66 -5.22 4.09
C ARG A 28 -1.92 -3.90 3.37
N ALA A 29 -2.72 -3.04 3.99
CA ALA A 29 -2.82 -1.65 3.58
C ALA A 29 -1.47 -0.96 3.81
N ILE A 30 -0.92 -0.36 2.75
CA ILE A 30 0.28 0.47 2.79
C ILE A 30 -0.14 1.85 2.32
N GLU A 31 0.01 2.85 3.19
CA GLU A 31 -0.33 4.23 2.85
C GLU A 31 0.63 4.76 1.78
N ALA A 32 0.09 5.48 0.80
CA ALA A 32 0.85 5.90 -0.38
C ALA A 32 2.01 6.84 0.00
N GLU A 33 1.78 7.74 0.96
CA GLU A 33 2.78 8.69 1.48
C GLU A 33 3.85 8.04 2.37
N LYS A 34 3.70 6.74 2.67
CA LYS A 34 4.68 5.93 3.41
C LYS A 34 5.54 5.06 2.49
N ALA A 35 5.55 5.34 1.19
CA ALA A 35 6.52 4.77 0.27
C ALA A 35 7.94 4.92 0.81
N ASP A 36 8.77 3.88 0.63
CA ASP A 36 10.18 3.91 1.03
C ASP A 36 10.96 4.99 0.26
N LYS A 37 10.51 5.30 -0.95
CA LYS A 37 10.99 6.42 -1.74
C LYS A 37 9.85 7.07 -2.53
N ILE A 38 9.83 8.40 -2.55
CA ILE A 38 9.00 9.20 -3.45
C ILE A 38 9.95 10.02 -4.31
N GLU A 39 10.03 9.70 -5.60
CA GLU A 39 10.85 10.42 -6.56
C GLU A 39 10.09 11.59 -7.17
N ALA A 40 10.71 12.77 -7.14
CA ALA A 40 10.19 13.96 -7.79
C ALA A 40 9.91 13.72 -9.29
N PRO A 41 8.87 14.36 -9.87
CA PRO A 41 8.04 15.39 -9.29
C PRO A 41 6.80 14.85 -8.56
N MET A 42 6.80 13.57 -8.15
CA MET A 42 5.76 13.09 -7.24
C MET A 42 5.92 13.77 -5.87
N ILE A 43 4.82 14.25 -5.31
CA ILE A 43 4.79 14.96 -4.03
C ILE A 43 3.72 14.36 -3.12
N VAL A 44 3.85 14.63 -1.81
CA VAL A 44 2.83 14.31 -0.80
C VAL A 44 1.94 15.53 -0.58
N SER A 45 0.63 15.32 -0.49
CA SER A 45 -0.34 16.36 -0.14
C SER A 45 -1.38 15.86 0.86
N ASP A 46 -2.13 16.77 1.47
CA ASP A 46 -3.17 16.48 2.47
C ASP A 46 -4.53 16.25 1.81
N ASP A 47 -5.24 15.19 2.24
CA ASP A 47 -6.65 14.98 1.94
C ASP A 47 -7.30 14.19 3.10
N ALA A 48 -8.24 14.82 3.81
CA ALA A 48 -8.94 14.19 4.93
C ALA A 48 -9.78 12.95 4.54
N LYS A 49 -10.02 12.72 3.25
CA LYS A 49 -10.70 11.51 2.74
C LYS A 49 -9.74 10.35 2.48
N ALA A 50 -8.43 10.58 2.49
CA ALA A 50 -7.43 9.51 2.43
C ALA A 50 -7.31 8.80 3.78
N SER A 51 -6.99 7.50 3.78
CA SER A 51 -6.90 6.68 4.99
C SER A 51 -5.86 7.20 5.99
N GLY A 52 -4.71 7.69 5.51
CA GLY A 52 -3.68 8.38 6.30
C GLY A 52 -3.83 9.91 6.38
N GLY A 53 -4.91 10.48 5.82
CA GLY A 53 -5.09 11.93 5.70
C GLY A 53 -4.18 12.60 4.65
N LYS A 54 -3.43 11.81 3.89
CA LYS A 54 -2.48 12.25 2.87
C LYS A 54 -2.54 11.35 1.65
N PHE A 55 -2.03 11.84 0.52
CA PHE A 55 -1.90 11.10 -0.72
C PHE A 55 -0.63 11.53 -1.46
N ILE A 56 -0.21 10.72 -2.43
CA ILE A 56 0.86 11.06 -3.36
C ILE A 56 0.27 11.38 -4.73
N TRP A 57 0.84 12.37 -5.41
CA TRP A 57 0.41 12.74 -6.75
C TRP A 57 1.51 13.51 -7.48
N MET A 58 1.29 13.76 -8.76
CA MET A 58 2.16 14.60 -9.58
C MET A 58 1.37 15.83 -10.04
N GLU A 59 1.89 17.01 -9.72
CA GLU A 59 1.31 18.27 -10.21
C GLU A 59 1.38 18.35 -11.74
N GLY A 60 0.31 18.82 -12.38
CA GLY A 60 0.28 19.06 -13.81
C GLY A 60 -1.08 18.80 -14.43
N LYS A 61 -1.20 19.11 -15.72
CA LYS A 61 -2.38 18.71 -16.51
C LYS A 61 -2.41 17.19 -16.61
N PRO A 62 -3.60 16.57 -16.70
CA PRO A 62 -3.72 15.15 -17.06
C PRO A 62 -2.85 14.86 -18.28
N ALA A 63 -1.88 13.97 -18.11
CA ALA A 63 -1.02 13.54 -19.21
C ALA A 63 -1.63 12.29 -19.83
N THR A 64 -1.74 12.26 -21.16
CA THR A 64 -2.08 11.03 -21.89
C THR A 64 -0.86 10.09 -21.78
N GLY A 65 -0.86 9.25 -20.74
CA GLY A 65 0.30 8.42 -20.39
C GLY A 65 1.31 9.17 -19.51
N GLY A 66 1.72 8.52 -18.42
CA GLY A 66 2.61 9.11 -17.42
C GLY A 66 3.39 8.04 -16.68
N GLY A 67 4.41 7.48 -17.34
CA GLY A 67 5.47 6.72 -16.70
C GLY A 67 6.79 7.50 -16.74
N GLY A 68 7.62 7.37 -15.71
CA GLY A 68 9.05 7.71 -15.80
C GLY A 68 9.48 9.13 -15.41
N LYS A 69 8.57 10.05 -15.07
CA LYS A 69 8.98 11.37 -14.53
C LYS A 69 9.08 11.40 -13.02
N GLY A 70 8.23 10.68 -12.30
CA GLY A 70 8.25 10.52 -10.84
C GLY A 70 7.51 9.24 -10.46
N TRP A 71 7.88 8.65 -9.33
CA TRP A 71 7.33 7.36 -8.89
C TRP A 71 7.40 7.23 -7.37
N ALA A 72 6.62 6.30 -6.83
CA ALA A 72 6.77 5.82 -5.47
C ALA A 72 7.28 4.38 -5.48
N GLU A 73 8.23 4.09 -4.59
CA GLU A 73 8.83 2.78 -4.41
C GLU A 73 8.44 2.20 -3.06
N PHE A 74 8.06 0.93 -3.06
CA PHE A 74 7.68 0.19 -1.86
C PHE A 74 8.50 -1.10 -1.77
N ILE A 75 9.19 -1.29 -0.65
CA ILE A 75 9.95 -2.49 -0.33
C ILE A 75 9.07 -3.40 0.51
N ILE A 76 8.52 -4.45 -0.13
CA ILE A 76 7.59 -5.37 0.52
C ILE A 76 8.31 -6.67 0.87
N ASN A 77 8.45 -6.92 2.17
CA ASN A 77 8.92 -8.21 2.69
C ASN A 77 7.78 -9.24 2.68
N LEU A 78 7.86 -10.20 1.75
CA LEU A 78 6.91 -11.31 1.62
C LEU A 78 7.40 -12.51 2.43
N PRO A 79 6.68 -12.97 3.48
CA PRO A 79 7.16 -14.01 4.37
C PRO A 79 7.10 -15.42 3.77
N LYS A 80 6.40 -15.60 2.65
CA LYS A 80 6.23 -16.89 1.97
C LYS A 80 6.17 -16.66 0.46
N ALA A 81 6.72 -17.59 -0.32
CA ALA A 81 6.50 -17.58 -1.76
C ALA A 81 5.04 -17.91 -2.09
N GLY A 82 4.48 -17.22 -3.08
CA GLY A 82 3.10 -17.43 -3.52
C GLY A 82 2.60 -16.32 -4.44
N THR A 83 1.35 -16.45 -4.88
CA THR A 83 0.67 -15.42 -5.66
C THR A 83 0.07 -14.38 -4.73
N TYR A 84 0.32 -13.10 -5.03
CA TYR A 84 -0.21 -11.96 -4.30
C TYR A 84 -1.01 -11.07 -5.23
N ALA A 85 -2.13 -10.54 -4.74
CA ALA A 85 -2.86 -9.50 -5.43
C ALA A 85 -2.36 -8.14 -4.92
N LEU A 86 -1.98 -7.26 -5.85
CA LEU A 86 -1.66 -5.87 -5.56
C LEU A 86 -2.88 -5.02 -5.92
N TRP A 87 -3.39 -4.26 -4.95
CA TRP A 87 -4.52 -3.35 -5.12
C TRP A 87 -4.09 -1.92 -4.82
N GLY A 88 -4.51 -0.98 -5.65
CA GLY A 88 -4.19 0.44 -5.52
C GLY A 88 -5.48 1.23 -5.52
N LYS A 89 -5.63 2.14 -4.55
CA LYS A 89 -6.75 3.08 -4.50
C LYS A 89 -6.33 4.39 -5.15
N VAL A 90 -7.03 4.80 -6.19
CA VAL A 90 -6.74 6.02 -6.94
C VAL A 90 -7.97 6.92 -6.93
N LEU A 91 -7.76 8.19 -6.57
CA LEU A 91 -8.72 9.25 -6.86
C LEU A 91 -8.24 9.97 -8.13
N ALA A 92 -8.97 9.78 -9.22
CA ALA A 92 -8.63 10.37 -10.51
C ALA A 92 -9.52 11.57 -10.81
N TRP A 93 -8.97 12.54 -11.54
CA TRP A 93 -9.75 13.67 -12.04
C TRP A 93 -10.84 13.25 -13.03
N ASP A 94 -10.53 12.26 -13.86
CA ASP A 94 -11.43 11.66 -14.85
C ASP A 94 -11.16 10.15 -15.00
N GLY A 95 -11.98 9.47 -15.78
CA GLY A 95 -11.81 8.04 -16.06
C GLY A 95 -10.63 7.69 -16.98
N ASN A 96 -9.86 8.67 -17.47
CA ASN A 96 -8.66 8.42 -18.27
C ASN A 96 -7.37 8.51 -17.43
N SER A 97 -7.48 9.05 -16.22
CA SER A 97 -6.36 9.31 -15.29
C SER A 97 -6.34 8.35 -14.10
N ASP A 98 -7.12 7.25 -14.17
CA ASP A 98 -7.33 6.30 -13.07
C ASP A 98 -6.38 5.08 -13.11
N SER A 99 -5.44 5.08 -14.06
CA SER A 99 -4.50 3.97 -14.30
C SER A 99 -3.11 4.31 -13.76
N LEU A 100 -2.41 3.29 -13.24
CA LEU A 100 -1.04 3.38 -12.72
C LEU A 100 -0.10 2.49 -13.55
N TRP A 101 1.14 2.94 -13.72
CA TRP A 101 2.23 2.08 -14.19
C TRP A 101 2.88 1.40 -12.98
N VAL A 102 2.98 0.07 -13.03
CA VAL A 102 3.55 -0.74 -11.94
C VAL A 102 4.73 -1.54 -12.49
N THR A 103 5.82 -1.57 -11.73
CA THR A 103 6.98 -2.44 -11.98
C THR A 103 7.40 -3.06 -10.65
N TRP A 104 8.08 -4.20 -10.69
CA TRP A 104 8.61 -4.85 -9.49
C TRP A 104 10.04 -5.32 -9.74
N GLN A 105 10.82 -5.44 -8.66
CA GLN A 105 12.18 -5.94 -8.71
C GLN A 105 12.40 -7.05 -7.67
N PRO A 106 13.17 -8.11 -8.00
CA PRO A 106 13.67 -8.40 -9.35
C PRO A 106 12.53 -8.66 -10.33
N ALA A 107 12.74 -8.37 -11.62
CA ALA A 107 11.74 -8.61 -12.66
C ALA A 107 11.29 -10.07 -12.62
N ASP A 108 10.01 -10.33 -12.83
CA ASP A 108 9.54 -11.70 -12.97
C ASP A 108 10.11 -12.24 -14.30
N PRO A 109 10.88 -13.34 -14.31
CA PRO A 109 11.42 -13.89 -15.55
C PRO A 109 10.33 -14.32 -16.55
N ASN A 110 9.08 -14.44 -16.11
CA ASN A 110 7.92 -14.74 -16.94
C ASN A 110 7.05 -13.50 -17.23
N GLU A 111 7.51 -12.29 -16.89
CA GLU A 111 6.82 -11.05 -17.22
C GLU A 111 6.74 -10.90 -18.74
N ASP A 112 5.54 -11.02 -19.31
CA ASP A 112 5.32 -11.07 -20.76
C ASP A 112 5.28 -9.67 -21.41
N GLY A 113 5.78 -8.65 -20.70
CA GLY A 113 5.81 -7.25 -21.14
C GLY A 113 4.42 -6.62 -21.31
N LYS A 114 3.35 -7.31 -20.92
CA LYS A 114 1.99 -6.77 -20.98
C LYS A 114 1.72 -5.94 -19.73
N PRO A 115 1.04 -4.79 -19.87
CA PRO A 115 0.62 -4.02 -18.70
C PRO A 115 -0.31 -4.89 -17.85
N HIS A 116 0.09 -5.17 -16.62
CA HIS A 116 -0.77 -5.83 -15.65
C HIS A 116 -1.84 -4.83 -15.23
N ARG A 117 -3.10 -5.11 -15.60
CA ARG A 117 -4.23 -4.26 -15.25
C ARG A 117 -4.46 -4.33 -13.75
N MET A 118 -4.17 -3.24 -13.06
CA MET A 118 -4.69 -3.00 -11.73
C MET A 118 -6.12 -2.50 -11.89
N TYR A 119 -7.09 -3.14 -11.23
CA TYR A 119 -8.45 -2.64 -11.20
C TYR A 119 -8.51 -1.45 -10.25
N SER A 120 -8.66 -0.24 -10.79
CA SER A 120 -9.10 0.94 -10.04
C SER A 120 -10.59 0.78 -9.74
N SER A 121 -10.99 0.81 -8.47
CA SER A 121 -12.39 1.02 -8.11
C SER A 121 -12.59 2.50 -7.79
N VAL A 122 -13.20 3.22 -8.72
CA VAL A 122 -13.69 4.58 -8.48
C VAL A 122 -14.98 4.46 -7.67
N GLY A 123 -14.87 4.60 -6.35
CA GLY A 123 -16.04 4.83 -5.50
C GLY A 123 -16.47 6.28 -5.62
N VAL A 124 -17.65 6.53 -6.19
CA VAL A 124 -18.32 7.85 -6.23
C VAL A 124 -18.86 8.20 -4.86
#